data_AF-A0A382QAF8-F1
#
_entry.id   AF-A0A382QAF8-F1
#
_cell.length_a   1.000
_cell.length_b   1.000
_cell.length_c   1.000
_cell.angle_alpha   90.00
_cell.angle_beta   90.00
_cell.angle_gamma   90.00
#
_symmetry.space_group_name_H-M   'P 1'
#
loop_
_entity.id
_entity.type
_entity.pdbx_description
1 polymer ?
#
loop_
_entity_poly.entity_id
_entity_poly.type
_entity_poly.pdbx_seq_one_letter_code
_entity_poly.pdbx_strand_id
1 'polypeptide(L)'
;MTLLDKITGPEDIRSLTRPALHQLVTDVRERHVDVVSKTGGHFGASLGVAELTVALHYVFDTPTDKLVWDTGHQGYIHKILTGRNNQI
;
A
#
# COMPACT_ATOMS: atom_id res chain seq x y z
N MET A 1 13.91 4.15 9.84
CA MET A 1 12.48 4.24 10.16
C MET A 1 11.82 5.10 9.12
N THR A 2 11.01 4.48 8.26
CA THR A 2 10.26 5.14 7.19
C THR A 2 8.89 5.60 7.71
N LEU A 3 8.12 6.33 6.90
CA LEU A 3 6.72 6.63 7.24
C LEU A 3 5.89 5.34 7.22
N LEU A 4 6.20 4.42 6.30
CA LEU A 4 5.53 3.13 6.20
C LEU A 4 5.61 2.30 7.49
N ASP A 5 6.71 2.39 8.25
CA ASP A 5 6.86 1.67 9.53
C ASP A 5 5.82 2.08 10.58
N LYS A 6 5.16 3.24 10.39
CA LYS A 6 4.09 3.75 11.26
C LYS A 6 2.69 3.38 10.79
N ILE A 7 2.55 2.76 9.61
CA ILE A 7 1.27 2.38 9.03
C ILE A 7 0.95 0.94 9.41
N THR A 8 -0.06 0.77 10.25
CA THR A 8 -0.59 -0.53 10.67
C THR A 8 -1.91 -0.85 9.97
N GLY A 9 -2.63 0.17 9.51
CA GLY A 9 -3.87 0.01 8.74
C GLY A 9 -4.29 1.28 7.99
N PRO A 10 -5.43 1.21 7.25
CA PRO A 10 -5.98 2.33 6.49
C PRO A 10 -6.28 3.59 7.33
N GLU A 11 -6.62 3.42 8.60
CA GLU A 11 -6.89 4.50 9.55
C GLU A 11 -5.68 5.43 9.73
N ASP A 12 -4.47 4.88 9.76
CA ASP A 12 -3.24 5.65 9.87
C ASP A 12 -3.03 6.50 8.62
N ILE A 13 -3.36 5.96 7.44
CA ILE A 13 -3.26 6.66 6.15
C ILE A 13 -4.19 7.86 6.11
N ARG A 14 -5.44 7.71 6.58
CA ARG A 14 -6.43 8.80 6.61
C ARG A 14 -6.02 9.96 7.52
N SER A 15 -5.18 9.71 8.52
CA SER A 15 -4.64 10.74 9.41
C SER A 15 -3.49 11.57 8.80
N LEU A 16 -2.94 11.13 7.64
CA LEU A 16 -1.81 11.78 7.00
C LEU A 16 -2.20 13.09 6.31
N THR A 17 -1.23 13.99 6.24
CA THR A 17 -1.31 15.17 5.37
C THR A 17 -1.11 14.76 3.91
N ARG A 18 -1.64 15.55 2.96
CA ARG A 18 -1.46 15.29 1.53
C ARG A 18 0.02 15.15 1.11
N PRO A 19 0.96 16.00 1.57
CA PRO A 19 2.38 15.78 1.30
C PRO A 19 2.92 14.45 1.83
N ALA A 20 2.46 14.01 3.01
CA ALA A 20 2.88 12.73 3.57
C ALA A 20 2.36 11.53 2.77
N LEU A 21 1.25 11.66 2.04
CA LEU A 21 0.79 10.61 1.13
C LEU A 21 1.80 10.34 0.01
N HIS A 22 2.45 11.37 -0.53
CA HIS A 22 3.50 11.19 -1.54
C HIS A 22 4.71 10.44 -0.97
N GLN A 23 5.10 10.75 0.28
CA GLN A 23 6.15 10.00 0.95
C GLN A 23 5.77 8.54 1.17
N LEU A 24 4.52 8.28 1.61
CA LEU A 24 4.03 6.92 1.79
C LEU A 24 4.06 6.11 0.49
N VAL A 25 3.73 6.73 -0.64
CA VAL A 25 3.84 6.10 -1.97
C VAL A 25 5.28 5.70 -2.29
N THR A 26 6.26 6.57 -1.99
CA THR A 26 7.68 6.23 -2.18
C THR A 26 8.10 5.06 -1.31
N ASP A 27 7.81 5.13 0.00
CA ASP A 27 8.21 4.09 0.96
C ASP A 27 7.59 2.73 0.62
N VAL A 28 6.32 2.70 0.22
CA VAL A 28 5.63 1.45 -0.11
C VAL A 28 6.10 0.84 -1.44
N ARG A 29 6.54 1.68 -2.39
CA ARG A 29 7.19 1.19 -3.62
C ARG A 29 8.53 0.54 -3.32
N GLU A 30 9.37 1.20 -2.52
CA GLU A 30 10.66 0.64 -2.11
C GLU A 30 10.49 -0.69 -1.38
N ARG A 31 9.50 -0.77 -0.46
CA ARG A 31 9.16 -2.02 0.21
C ARG A 31 8.69 -3.10 -0.76
N HIS A 32 7.84 -2.76 -1.73
CA HIS A 32 7.39 -3.72 -2.74
C HIS A 32 8.53 -4.25 -3.61
N VAL A 33 9.47 -3.38 -4.01
CA VAL A 33 10.68 -3.78 -4.74
C VAL A 33 11.51 -4.74 -3.89
N ASP A 34 11.74 -4.43 -2.61
CA ASP A 34 12.48 -5.29 -1.68
C ASP A 34 11.84 -6.68 -1.53
N VAL A 35 10.52 -6.75 -1.32
CA VAL A 35 9.77 -8.01 -1.21
C VAL A 35 9.92 -8.84 -2.49
N VAL A 36 9.55 -8.26 -3.64
CA VAL A 36 9.51 -8.99 -4.91
C VAL A 36 10.91 -9.40 -5.38
N SER A 37 11.97 -8.66 -5.01
CA SER A 37 13.35 -9.05 -5.29
C SER A 37 13.75 -10.38 -4.63
N LYS A 38 13.11 -10.74 -3.50
CA LYS A 38 13.39 -11.96 -2.73
C LYS A 38 12.43 -13.09 -3.08
N THR A 39 11.16 -12.78 -3.30
CA THR A 39 10.10 -13.79 -3.49
C THR A 39 9.73 -14.06 -4.95
N GLY A 40 10.11 -13.16 -5.87
CA GLY A 40 9.52 -13.10 -7.21
C GLY A 40 8.05 -12.63 -7.19
N GLY A 41 7.39 -12.60 -8.36
CA GLY A 41 5.96 -12.25 -8.49
C GLY A 41 5.67 -11.04 -9.38
N HIS A 42 4.45 -10.50 -9.27
CA HIS A 42 3.96 -9.41 -10.13
C HIS A 42 4.54 -8.05 -9.74
N PHE A 43 5.75 -7.77 -10.23
CA PHE A 43 6.50 -6.55 -9.97
C PHE A 43 5.78 -5.28 -10.48
N GLY A 44 5.58 -5.17 -11.80
CA GLY A 44 5.11 -3.93 -12.43
C GLY A 44 3.66 -3.57 -12.13
N ALA A 45 2.77 -4.56 -12.02
CA ALA A 45 1.34 -4.33 -11.83
C ALA A 45 1.04 -3.56 -10.52
N SER A 46 1.71 -3.94 -9.43
CA SER A 46 1.52 -3.29 -8.12
C SER A 46 2.18 -1.91 -8.04
N LEU A 47 3.32 -1.69 -8.74
CA LEU A 47 3.95 -0.37 -8.81
C LEU A 47 3.09 0.67 -9.55
N GLY A 48 2.39 0.22 -10.60
CA GLY A 48 1.52 1.08 -11.42
C GLY A 48 0.25 1.56 -10.70
N VAL A 49 -0.14 0.93 -9.60
CA VAL A 49 -1.33 1.31 -8.81
C VAL A 49 -0.99 1.85 -7.42
N ALA A 50 0.27 2.20 -7.14
CA ALA A 50 0.70 2.62 -5.81
C ALA A 50 -0.04 3.88 -5.32
N GLU A 51 -0.08 4.94 -6.12
CA GLU A 51 -0.82 6.17 -5.81
C GLU A 51 -2.31 5.90 -5.68
N LEU A 52 -2.88 5.12 -6.60
CA LEU A 52 -4.30 4.76 -6.58
C LEU A 52 -4.64 4.04 -5.27
N THR A 53 -3.83 3.08 -4.86
CA THR A 53 -4.05 2.30 -3.64
C THR A 53 -4.00 3.19 -2.39
N VAL A 54 -3.01 4.08 -2.29
CA VAL A 54 -2.90 5.04 -1.18
C VAL A 54 -4.10 5.99 -1.18
N ALA A 55 -4.48 6.54 -2.33
CA ALA A 55 -5.62 7.44 -2.46
C ALA A 55 -6.95 6.76 -2.08
N LEU A 56 -7.15 5.51 -2.49
CA LEU A 56 -8.34 4.74 -2.12
C LEU A 56 -8.43 4.53 -0.61
N HIS A 57 -7.35 4.13 0.05
CA HIS A 57 -7.34 3.98 1.52
C HIS A 57 -7.37 5.31 2.28
N TYR A 58 -6.98 6.41 1.64
CA TYR A 58 -7.12 7.76 2.19
C TYR A 58 -8.57 8.28 2.14
N VAL A 59 -9.31 7.97 1.07
CA VAL A 59 -10.66 8.51 0.84
C VAL A 59 -11.75 7.60 1.39
N PHE A 60 -11.61 6.28 1.25
CA PHE A 60 -12.62 5.31 1.69
C PHE A 60 -12.33 4.78 3.09
N ASP A 61 -13.39 4.49 3.84
CA ASP A 61 -13.31 3.87 5.16
C ASP A 61 -13.25 2.33 5.04
N THR A 62 -12.17 1.79 4.48
CA THR A 62 -11.98 0.33 4.47
C THR A 62 -11.62 -0.15 5.89
N PRO A 63 -12.21 -1.25 6.41
CA PRO A 63 -12.98 -2.26 5.68
C PRO A 63 -14.52 -2.08 5.71
N THR A 64 -15.04 -0.98 6.26
CA THR A 64 -16.48 -0.64 6.19
C THR A 64 -16.90 -0.56 4.73
N ASP A 65 -16.22 0.30 3.98
CA ASP A 65 -16.29 0.37 2.52
C ASP A 65 -15.59 -0.85 1.90
N LYS A 66 -16.21 -1.41 0.87
CA LYS A 66 -15.69 -2.59 0.17
C LYS A 66 -14.87 -2.17 -1.04
N LEU A 67 -13.57 -2.40 -0.96
CA LEU A 67 -12.64 -2.26 -2.07
C LEU A 67 -12.37 -3.62 -2.70
N VAL A 68 -12.62 -3.75 -4.01
CA VAL A 68 -12.39 -4.99 -4.77
C VAL A 68 -11.32 -4.73 -5.83
N TRP A 69 -10.27 -5.55 -5.84
CA TRP A 69 -9.27 -5.59 -6.90
C TRP A 69 -9.61 -6.74 -7.85
N ASP A 70 -9.89 -6.44 -9.11
CA ASP A 70 -10.10 -7.47 -10.13
C ASP A 70 -8.78 -8.23 -10.38
N THR A 71 -8.85 -9.56 -10.47
CA THR A 71 -7.74 -10.54 -10.39
C THR A 71 -6.95 -10.52 -9.07
N GLY A 72 -6.34 -9.39 -8.72
CA GLY A 72 -5.59 -9.18 -7.48
C GLY A 72 -4.06 -9.15 -7.59
N HIS A 73 -3.49 -9.36 -8.79
CA HIS A 73 -2.02 -9.32 -9.00
C HIS A 73 -1.36 -7.95 -8.73
N GLN A 74 -2.15 -6.88 -8.78
CA GLN A 74 -1.80 -5.50 -8.44
C GLN A 74 -2.00 -5.17 -6.95
N GLY A 75 -2.52 -6.12 -6.16
CA GLY A 75 -2.94 -5.91 -4.78
C GLY A 75 -1.83 -5.98 -3.72
N TYR A 76 -0.53 -6.04 -4.09
CA TYR A 76 0.53 -6.15 -3.09
C TYR A 76 0.63 -4.90 -2.22
N ILE A 77 0.57 -3.71 -2.83
CA ILE A 77 0.56 -2.43 -2.09
C ILE A 77 -0.63 -2.40 -1.11
N HIS A 78 -1.80 -2.86 -1.57
CA HIS A 78 -2.97 -2.98 -0.70
C HIS A 78 -2.70 -3.91 0.49
N LYS A 79 -2.06 -5.08 0.29
CA LYS A 79 -1.67 -5.99 1.37
C LYS A 79 -0.73 -5.32 2.38
N ILE A 80 0.31 -4.64 1.89
CA ILE A 80 1.29 -3.92 2.74
C ILE A 80 0.57 -2.92 3.65
N LEU A 81 -0.31 -2.10 3.08
CA LEU A 81 -1.01 -1.00 3.76
C LEU A 81 -2.18 -1.45 4.67
N THR A 82 -2.53 -2.73 4.66
CA THR A 82 -3.65 -3.29 5.44
C THR A 82 -3.17 -4.31 6.46
N GLY A 83 -2.08 -4.00 7.15
CA GLY A 83 -1.58 -4.77 8.29
C GLY A 83 -0.79 -6.04 7.94
N ARG A 84 -0.52 -6.30 6.65
CA ARG A 84 0.21 -7.51 6.22
C ARG A 84 1.67 -7.25 5.86
N ASN A 85 2.21 -6.05 6.05
CA ASN A 85 3.61 -5.70 5.70
C ASN A 85 4.67 -6.70 6.24
N ASN A 86 4.46 -7.24 7.44
CA ASN A 86 5.37 -8.19 8.09
C ASN A 86 5.18 -9.65 7.65
N GLN A 87 4.23 -9.94 6.75
CA GLN A 87 3.85 -11.29 6.30
C GLN A 87 4.22 -11.55 4.83
N ILE A 88 4.87 -10.60 4.16
CA ILE A 88 5.19 -10.60 2.73
C ILE A 88 6.69 -10.47 2.49
#